data_AF-A0A6V7FJP2-F1
#
_entry.id   AF-A0A6V7FJP2-F1
#
_cell.length_a   1.000
_cell.length_b   1.000
_cell.length_c   1.000
_cell.angle_alpha   90.00
_cell.angle_beta   90.00
_cell.angle_gamma   90.00
#
_symmetry.space_group_name_H-M   'P 1'
#
loop_
_entity.id
_entity.type
_entity.pdbx_description
1 polymer ?
#
loop_
_entity_poly.entity_id
_entity_poly.type
_entity_poly.pdbx_seq_one_letter_code
_entity_poly.pdbx_strand_id
1 'polypeptide(L)'
;MTTPEESMRHLFQAGAFLVELALDERLPIEVRREAARLTRHYPTPECSLAVTPSVIGYFLPAPEPSWFEGYRHGPLTMGLSDRISRLYHTLGHQPNRSRSNSTRRTTSDK
;
A
#
# COMPACT_ATOMS: atom_id res chain seq x y z
N MET A 1 -12.97 -13.14 21.72
CA MET A 1 -11.50 -13.09 21.86
C MET A 1 -10.93 -13.57 20.54
N THR A 2 -10.19 -12.75 19.81
CA THR A 2 -9.45 -13.18 18.61
C THR A 2 -8.15 -13.84 19.05
N THR A 3 -7.80 -14.98 18.49
CA THR A 3 -6.51 -15.63 18.79
C THR A 3 -5.35 -14.83 18.18
N PRO A 4 -4.11 -14.99 18.66
CA PRO A 4 -2.94 -14.40 18.00
C PRO A 4 -2.81 -14.80 16.53
N GLU A 5 -3.14 -16.05 16.20
CA GLU A 5 -3.16 -16.57 14.83
C GLU A 5 -4.22 -15.87 13.97
N GLU A 6 -5.45 -15.72 14.48
CA GLU A 6 -6.51 -15.00 13.78
C GLU A 6 -6.15 -13.54 13.54
N SER A 7 -5.53 -12.90 14.54
CA SER A 7 -5.06 -11.52 14.43
C SER A 7 -3.98 -11.39 13.35
N MET A 8 -3.06 -12.37 13.29
CA MET A 8 -2.01 -12.42 12.27
C MET A 8 -2.58 -12.65 10.87
N ARG A 9 -3.51 -13.60 10.74
CA ARG A 9 -4.23 -13.84 9.49
C ARG A 9 -4.88 -12.57 8.97
N HIS A 10 -5.57 -11.81 9.82
CA HIS A 10 -6.18 -10.54 9.42
C HIS A 10 -5.16 -9.50 8.96
N LEU A 11 -3.99 -9.41 9.61
CA LEU A 11 -2.92 -8.50 9.18
C LEU A 11 -2.39 -8.89 7.79
N PHE A 12 -2.15 -10.17 7.55
CA PHE A 12 -1.69 -10.65 6.24
C PHE A 12 -2.74 -10.46 5.14
N GLN A 13 -4.01 -10.74 5.44
CA GLN A 13 -5.12 -10.51 4.51
C GLN A 13 -5.32 -9.03 4.19
N ALA A 14 -5.17 -8.14 5.17
CA ALA A 14 -5.19 -6.71 4.93
C ALA A 14 -4.03 -6.25 4.03
N GLY A 15 -2.83 -6.80 4.22
CA GLY A 15 -1.70 -6.57 3.33
C GLY A 15 -2.00 -7.01 1.89
N ALA A 16 -2.54 -8.21 1.71
CA ALA A 16 -2.96 -8.74 0.40
C ALA A 16 -4.07 -7.89 -0.26
N PHE A 17 -5.04 -7.42 0.53
CA PHE A 17 -6.09 -6.52 0.04
C PHE A 17 -5.53 -5.20 -0.47
N LEU A 18 -4.58 -4.60 0.24
CA LEU A 18 -3.95 -3.35 -0.18
C LEU A 18 -3.15 -3.53 -1.49
N VAL A 19 -2.59 -4.71 -1.74
CA VAL A 19 -1.98 -5.03 -3.04
C VAL A 19 -3.00 -5.01 -4.16
N GLU A 20 -4.17 -5.64 -3.96
CA GLU A 20 -5.25 -5.61 -4.96
C GLU A 20 -5.68 -4.17 -5.28
N LEU A 21 -5.88 -3.35 -4.25
CA LEU A 21 -6.23 -1.94 -4.43
C LEU A 21 -5.11 -1.15 -5.12
N ALA A 22 -3.86 -1.41 -4.77
CA ALA A 22 -2.72 -0.74 -5.37
C ALA A 22 -2.52 -1.15 -6.84
N LEU A 23 -3.01 -2.29 -7.29
CA LEU A 23 -2.81 -2.79 -8.67
C LEU A 23 -4.06 -2.69 -9.54
N ASP A 24 -5.23 -2.39 -8.97
CA ASP A 24 -6.45 -2.22 -9.75
C ASP A 24 -6.47 -0.87 -10.50
N GLU A 25 -6.28 -0.93 -11.81
CA GLU A 25 -6.29 0.24 -12.71
C GLU A 25 -7.66 0.91 -12.85
N ARG A 26 -8.74 0.26 -12.38
CA ARG A 26 -10.09 0.83 -12.38
C ARG A 26 -10.29 1.84 -11.24
N LEU A 27 -9.41 1.84 -10.24
CA LEU A 27 -9.49 2.75 -9.09
C LEU A 27 -8.79 4.08 -9.36
N PRO A 28 -9.25 5.18 -8.73
CA PRO A 28 -8.57 6.48 -8.80
C PRO A 28 -7.11 6.39 -8.36
N ILE A 29 -6.25 7.18 -8.99
CA ILE A 29 -4.82 7.16 -8.74
C ILE A 29 -4.48 7.49 -7.29
N GLU A 30 -5.26 8.34 -6.63
CA GLU A 30 -5.10 8.70 -5.22
C GLU A 30 -5.32 7.51 -4.31
N VAL A 31 -6.34 6.69 -4.59
CA VAL A 31 -6.65 5.47 -3.81
C VAL A 31 -5.53 4.44 -3.97
N ARG A 32 -5.07 4.24 -5.20
CA ARG A 32 -3.97 3.30 -5.51
C ARG A 32 -2.67 3.71 -4.83
N ARG A 33 -2.36 5.02 -4.82
CA ARG A 33 -1.18 5.58 -4.15
C ARG A 33 -1.26 5.43 -2.65
N GLU A 34 -2.42 5.66 -2.05
CA GLU A 34 -2.58 5.50 -0.61
C GLU A 34 -2.51 4.03 -0.21
N ALA A 35 -3.11 3.13 -0.99
CA ALA A 35 -2.96 1.69 -0.77
C ALA A 35 -1.48 1.27 -0.81
N ALA A 36 -0.74 1.71 -1.83
CA ALA A 36 0.71 1.51 -1.95
C ALA A 36 1.52 2.11 -0.80
N ARG A 37 1.08 3.26 -0.27
CA ARG A 37 1.71 3.89 0.89
C ARG A 37 1.50 3.05 2.15
N LEU A 38 0.34 2.43 2.30
CA LEU A 38 -0.03 1.64 3.47
C LEU A 38 0.62 0.26 3.48
N THR A 39 0.87 -0.38 2.32
CA THR A 39 1.46 -1.73 2.26
C THR A 39 2.78 -1.84 3.05
N ARG A 40 3.62 -0.79 3.06
CA ARG A 40 4.90 -0.78 3.80
C ARG A 40 4.79 -0.93 5.32
N HIS A 41 3.58 -0.79 5.86
CA HIS A 41 3.30 -0.90 7.29
C HIS A 41 2.72 -2.28 7.68
N TYR A 42 2.44 -3.13 6.69
CA TYR A 42 1.91 -4.48 6.92
C TYR A 42 3.03 -5.51 6.91
N PRO A 43 2.90 -6.59 7.71
CA PRO A 43 3.90 -7.64 7.74
C PRO A 43 3.95 -8.38 6.40
N THR A 44 5.16 -8.74 5.98
CA THR A 44 5.36 -9.68 4.87
C THR A 44 5.69 -11.07 5.41
N PRO A 45 5.39 -12.17 4.69
CA PRO A 45 5.74 -13.52 5.10
C PRO A 45 7.23 -13.66 5.45
N GLU A 46 8.09 -12.97 4.70
CA GLU A 46 9.54 -12.99 4.93
C GLU A 46 9.94 -12.32 6.25
N CYS A 47 9.25 -11.24 6.65
CA CYS A 47 9.46 -10.62 7.96
C CYS A 47 9.02 -11.53 9.10
N SER A 48 7.92 -12.29 8.94
CA SER A 48 7.46 -13.20 10.00
C SER A 48 8.44 -14.33 10.29
N LEU A 49 9.19 -14.79 9.29
CA LEU A 49 10.27 -15.78 9.45
C LEU A 49 11.53 -15.19 10.10
N ALA A 50 11.72 -13.87 10.02
CA ALA A 50 12.90 -13.16 10.51
C ALA A 50 12.76 -12.64 11.95
N VAL A 51 11.53 -12.51 12.47
CA VAL A 51 11.30 -12.09 13.85
C VAL A 51 11.60 -13.26 14.78
N THR A 52 12.73 -13.17 15.48
CA THR A 52 13.07 -14.11 16.54
C THR A 52 11.99 -14.08 17.64
N PRO A 53 11.65 -15.24 18.25
CA PRO A 53 10.64 -15.34 19.30
C PRO A 53 10.85 -14.41 20.50
N SER A 54 12.06 -13.89 20.69
CA SER A 54 12.40 -13.02 21.83
C SER A 54 11.91 -11.58 21.70
N VAL A 55 11.44 -11.11 20.54
CA VAL A 55 11.05 -9.71 20.34
C VAL A 55 9.55 -9.48 20.61
N ILE A 56 8.69 -10.48 20.40
CA ILE A 56 7.22 -10.31 20.49
C ILE A 56 6.56 -11.29 21.49
N GLY A 57 7.30 -12.25 22.05
CA GLY A 57 6.77 -13.18 23.06
C GLY A 57 5.77 -14.21 22.54
N TYR A 58 5.51 -14.23 21.23
CA TYR A 58 4.69 -15.22 20.54
C TYR A 58 5.39 -15.72 19.28
N PHE A 59 5.30 -17.03 19.02
CA PHE A 59 5.66 -17.62 17.73
C PHE A 59 4.68 -17.10 16.68
N LEU A 60 5.18 -16.37 15.68
CA LEU A 60 4.39 -16.03 14.51
C LEU A 60 4.32 -17.27 13.63
N PRO A 61 3.16 -17.94 13.50
CA PRO A 61 3.04 -19.05 12.57
C PRO A 61 3.35 -18.55 11.16
N ALA A 62 4.04 -19.37 10.39
CA ALA A 62 4.20 -19.12 8.96
C ALA A 62 2.79 -18.96 8.35
N PRO A 63 2.56 -17.96 7.50
CA PRO A 63 1.23 -17.74 6.94
C PRO A 63 0.84 -18.91 6.03
N GLU A 64 -0.34 -19.47 6.27
CA GLU A 64 -0.88 -20.57 5.47
C GLU A 64 -1.35 -20.08 4.08
N PRO A 65 -1.10 -20.84 2.99
CA PRO A 65 -1.54 -20.44 1.66
C PRO A 65 -3.04 -20.16 1.54
N SER A 66 -3.86 -20.89 2.30
CA SER A 66 -5.32 -20.74 2.32
C SER A 66 -5.78 -19.38 2.84
N TRP A 67 -4.95 -18.66 3.61
CA TRP A 67 -5.28 -17.32 4.09
C TRP A 67 -5.46 -16.31 2.96
N PHE A 68 -4.87 -16.60 1.79
CA PHE A 68 -4.86 -15.72 0.64
C PHE A 68 -5.83 -16.15 -0.47
N GLU A 69 -6.71 -17.11 -0.20
CA GLU A 69 -7.76 -17.50 -1.14
C GLU A 69 -8.63 -16.29 -1.51
N GLY A 70 -8.75 -16.03 -2.82
CA GLY A 70 -9.50 -14.89 -3.36
C GLY A 70 -8.68 -13.64 -3.68
N TYR A 71 -7.42 -13.55 -3.24
CA TYR A 71 -6.51 -12.47 -3.64
C TYR A 71 -5.73 -12.89 -4.91
N ARG A 72 -5.97 -12.21 -6.03
CA ARG A 72 -5.34 -12.52 -7.32
C ARG A 72 -3.81 -12.42 -7.28
N HIS A 73 -3.29 -11.48 -6.51
CA HIS A 73 -1.86 -11.20 -6.40
C HIS A 73 -1.20 -11.91 -5.22
N GLY A 74 -1.99 -12.60 -4.39
CA GLY A 74 -1.50 -13.35 -3.23
C GLY A 74 -1.00 -12.45 -2.09
N PRO A 75 -0.08 -12.95 -1.24
CA PRO A 75 0.42 -12.22 -0.09
C PRO A 75 1.25 -11.00 -0.49
N LEU A 76 1.28 -10.00 0.39
CA LEU A 76 2.26 -8.92 0.31
C LEU A 76 3.66 -9.47 0.59
N THR A 77 4.48 -9.61 -0.45
CA THR A 77 5.90 -9.96 -0.33
C THR A 77 6.77 -8.71 -0.28
N MET A 78 7.97 -8.84 0.27
CA MET A 78 8.94 -7.73 0.32
C MET A 78 9.23 -7.16 -1.07
N GLY A 79 9.43 -8.02 -2.07
CA GLY A 79 9.65 -7.60 -3.46
C GLY A 79 8.45 -6.90 -4.09
N LEU A 80 7.22 -7.29 -3.72
CA LEU A 80 5.99 -6.66 -4.19
C LEU A 80 5.77 -5.29 -3.56
N SER A 81 6.01 -5.16 -2.25
CA SER A 81 5.98 -3.88 -1.54
C SER A 81 6.93 -2.87 -2.18
N ASP A 82 8.16 -3.30 -2.49
CA ASP A 82 9.17 -2.50 -3.18
C ASP A 82 8.75 -2.08 -4.58
N ARG A 83 8.21 -3.03 -5.37
CA ARG A 83 7.74 -2.77 -6.73
C ARG A 83 6.60 -1.76 -6.74
N ILE A 84 5.59 -1.96 -5.88
CA ILE A 84 4.44 -1.08 -5.75
C ILE A 84 4.89 0.32 -5.30
N SER A 85 5.77 0.40 -4.31
CA SER A 85 6.33 1.67 -3.85
C SER A 85 7.02 2.44 -4.99
N ARG A 86 7.85 1.75 -5.80
CA ARG A 86 8.51 2.37 -6.95
C ARG A 86 7.53 2.89 -8.01
N LEU A 87 6.47 2.13 -8.32
CA LEU A 87 5.44 2.54 -9.29
C LEU A 87 4.75 3.85 -8.87
N TYR A 88 4.56 4.08 -7.57
CA TYR A 88 3.80 5.22 -7.08
C TYR A 88 4.65 6.42 -6.62
N HIS A 89 5.95 6.20 -6.39
CA HIS A 89 6.91 7.30 -6.29
C HIS A 89 7.16 7.97 -7.66
N THR A 90 7.20 7.21 -8.76
CA THR A 90 7.41 7.76 -10.11
C THR A 90 6.18 8.51 -10.65
N LEU A 91 4.97 8.07 -10.28
CA LEU A 91 3.72 8.76 -10.63
C LEU A 91 3.48 10.06 -9.83
N GLY A 92 4.37 10.39 -8.88
CA GLY A 92 4.28 11.58 -8.03
C GLY A 92 4.85 12.87 -8.61
N HIS A 93 5.43 12.85 -9.81
CA HIS A 93 5.91 14.05 -10.49
C HIS A 93 4.90 14.53 -11.54
N GLN A 94 3.67 14.82 -11.10
CA GLN A 94 2.77 15.69 -11.85
C GLN A 94 3.06 17.14 -11.44
N PRO A 95 3.76 17.95 -12.26
CA PRO A 95 3.90 19.37 -11.98
C PRO A 95 2.49 19.97 -12.01
N ASN A 96 2.13 20.60 -10.90
CA ASN A 96 0.90 21.35 -10.70
C ASN A 96 0.55 22.21 -11.94
N ARG A 97 -0.31 21.68 -12.82
CA ARG A 97 -0.85 22.40 -13.99
C ARG A 97 -2.30 22.75 -13.71
N SER A 98 -2.50 23.92 -13.11
CA SER A 98 -3.71 24.76 -13.16
C SER A 98 -3.43 26.01 -12.31
N ARG A 99 -3.42 27.25 -12.78
CA ARG A 99 -4.21 27.88 -13.85
C ARG A 99 -3.43 29.06 -14.45
N SER A 100 -3.35 29.10 -15.77
CA SER A 100 -3.08 30.30 -16.53
C SER A 100 -4.37 31.12 -16.70
N ASN A 101 -4.18 32.45 -16.74
CA ASN A 101 -5.01 33.48 -17.39
C ASN A 101 -6.18 34.10 -16.61
N SER A 102 -5.94 35.32 -16.13
CA SER A 102 -6.87 36.43 -16.40
C SER A 102 -6.07 37.64 -16.89
N THR A 103 -6.17 37.89 -18.20
CA THR A 103 -5.65 39.06 -18.90
C THR A 103 -6.82 40.04 -19.10
N ARG A 104 -6.66 41.30 -18.66
CA ARG A 104 -7.12 42.58 -19.27
C ARG A 104 -7.19 43.64 -18.15
N ARG A 105 -6.33 44.66 -18.12
CA ARG A 105 -6.22 45.85 -19.01
C ARG A 105 -7.39 46.82 -18.77
N THR A 106 -7.09 48.00 -18.20
CA THR A 106 -7.56 49.37 -18.57
C THR A 106 -7.10 50.39 -17.50
N THR A 107 -6.09 51.22 -17.78
CA THR A 107 -6.14 52.66 -18.20
C THR A 107 -6.23 53.70 -17.06
N SER A 108 -5.31 54.66 -17.15
CA SER A 108 -5.41 56.11 -16.84
C SER A 108 -5.40 56.65 -15.41
N ASP A 109 -4.54 57.67 -15.27
CA ASP A 109 -4.70 58.93 -14.55
C ASP A 109 -4.73 58.86 -13.01
N LYS A 110 -3.83 59.51 -12.26
CA LYS A 110 -3.36 60.91 -12.34
C LYS A 110 -2.06 61.10 -11.55
#